data_AF-A0A482ZSM0-F1
#
_entry.id   AF-A0A482ZSM0-F1
#
_cell.length_a   1.000
_cell.length_b   1.000
_cell.length_c   1.000
_cell.angle_alpha   90.00
_cell.angle_beta   90.00
_cell.angle_gamma   90.00
#
_symmetry.space_group_name_H-M   'P 1'
#
loop_
_entity.id
_entity.type
_entity.pdbx_description
1 polymer ?
#
loop_
_entity_poly.entity_id
_entity_poly.type
_entity_poly.pdbx_seq_one_letter_code
_entity_poly.pdbx_strand_id
1 'polypeptide(L)' 'MSVGEKRTVIANYTQVYGDRPLGGLPTDSLIIFNLALISIGDKK' A
#
# COMPACT_ATOMS: atom_id res chain seq x y z
N MET A 1 -1.03 -11.10 -5.54
CA MET A 1 0.19 -10.95 -6.35
C MET A 1 0.92 -12.27 -6.35
N SER A 2 1.58 -12.61 -7.44
CA SER A 2 2.50 -13.75 -7.53
C SER A 2 3.94 -13.32 -7.27
N VAL A 3 4.80 -14.20 -6.77
CA VAL A 3 6.23 -13.88 -6.59
C VAL A 3 6.84 -13.46 -7.92
N GLY A 4 7.57 -12.34 -7.92
CA GLY A 4 8.13 -11.68 -9.11
C GLY A 4 7.20 -10.66 -9.77
N GLU A 5 5.91 -10.62 -9.40
CA GLU A 5 4.96 -9.67 -9.96
C GLU A 5 5.25 -8.24 -9.50
N LYS A 6 5.18 -7.29 -10.44
CA LYS A 6 5.12 -5.86 -10.17
C LYS A 6 3.71 -5.34 -10.41
N ARG A 7 3.19 -4.53 -9.50
CA ARG A 7 1.83 -3.98 -9.58
C ARG A 7 1.77 -2.58 -9.00
N THR A 8 0.98 -1.71 -9.65
CA THR A 8 0.58 -0.42 -9.06
C THR A 8 -0.73 -0.60 -8.30
N VAL A 9 -0.75 -0.17 -7.05
CA VAL A 9 -1.94 -0.14 -6.19
C VAL A 9 -2.31 1.30 -5.94
N ILE A 10 -3.57 1.65 -6.20
CA ILE A 10 -4.13 2.98 -5.97
C ILE A 10 -5.21 2.84 -4.91
N ALA A 11 -5.12 3.63 -3.84
CA ALA A 11 -6.06 3.59 -2.74
C ALA A 11 -6.26 4.99 -2.15
N ASN A 12 -7.41 5.22 -1.53
CA ASN A 12 -7.63 6.44 -0.76
C ASN A 12 -6.83 6.39 0.55
N TYR A 13 -6.45 7.55 1.07
CA TYR A 13 -5.72 7.68 2.33
C TYR A 13 -6.34 6.83 3.46
N THR A 14 -7.66 6.91 3.65
CA THR A 14 -8.38 6.19 4.71
C THR A 14 -8.34 4.68 4.56
N GLN A 15 -8.20 4.15 3.35
CA GLN A 15 -8.04 2.70 3.12
C GLN A 15 -6.66 2.19 3.55
N VAL A 16 -5.66 3.08 3.59
CA VAL A 16 -4.27 2.76 3.92
C VAL A 16 -3.96 3.06 5.38
N TYR A 17 -4.39 4.22 5.87
CA TYR A 17 -4.00 4.78 7.17
C TYR A 17 -5.16 4.92 8.16
N GLY A 18 -6.40 4.65 7.73
CA GLY A 18 -7.60 4.87 8.53
C GLY A 18 -7.77 6.35 8.90
N ASP A 19 -8.26 6.59 10.10
CA ASP A 19 -8.48 7.94 10.64
C ASP A 19 -7.21 8.55 11.26
N ARG A 20 -6.06 7.87 11.14
CA ARG A 20 -4.81 8.33 11.75
C ARG A 20 -4.22 9.47 10.92
N PRO A 21 -3.99 10.66 11.49
CA PRO A 21 -3.26 11.72 10.79
C PRO A 21 -1.77 11.36 10.74
N LEU A 22 -1.21 11.29 9.54
CA LEU A 22 0.16 10.84 9.30
C LEU A 22 0.89 11.90 8.48
N GLY A 23 1.90 12.51 9.11
CA GLY A 23 2.96 13.25 8.42
C GLY A 23 2.52 14.38 7.48
N GLY A 24 1.40 15.05 7.76
CA GLY A 24 0.93 16.19 6.96
C GLY A 24 0.29 15.82 5.61
N LEU A 25 0.03 14.54 5.36
CA LEU A 25 -0.75 14.11 4.20
C LEU A 25 -2.25 14.39 4.45
N PRO A 26 -2.94 15.09 3.53
CA PRO A 26 -4.38 15.27 3.60
C PRO A 26 -5.13 13.94 3.57
N THR A 27 -6.17 13.82 4.39
CA THR A 27 -6.98 12.59 4.50
C THR A 27 -7.84 12.28 3.28
N ASP A 28 -7.95 13.21 2.33
CA ASP A 28 -8.61 13.06 1.03
C ASP A 28 -7.62 12.72 -0.11
N SER A 29 -6.34 12.48 0.21
CA SER A 29 -5.33 12.13 -0.78
C SER A 29 -5.54 10.75 -1.39
N LEU A 30 -5.22 10.63 -2.69
CA LEU A 30 -4.97 9.35 -3.34
C LEU A 30 -3.52 8.93 -3.10
N ILE A 31 -3.34 7.68 -2.67
CA ILE A 31 -2.04 7.07 -2.41
C ILE A 31 -1.76 6.04 -3.50
N ILE A 32 -0.61 6.19 -4.17
CA ILE A 32 -0.18 5.33 -5.26
C ILE A 32 1.08 4.58 -4.82
N PHE A 33 1.00 3.25 -4.79
CA PHE A 33 2.12 2.38 -4.48
C PHE A 33 2.57 1.62 -5.71
N ASN A 34 3.88 1.61 -5.98
CA ASN A 34 4.48 0.68 -6.93
C ASN A 34 5.10 -0.47 -6.14
N LEU A 35 4.48 -1.64 -6.21
CA LEU A 35 4.85 -2.81 -5.42
C LEU A 35 5.56 -3.84 -6.30
N ALA A 36 6.55 -4.51 -5.73
CA ALA A 36 7.17 -5.71 -6.30
C ALA A 36 7.16 -6.81 -5.24
N LEU A 37 6.54 -7.94 -5.53
CA LEU A 37 6.51 -9.07 -4.60
C LEU A 37 7.78 -9.91 -4.77
N ILE A 38 8.73 -9.77 -3.84
CA ILE A 38 10.04 -10.43 -3.94
C ILE A 38 10.00 -11.87 -3.42
N SER A 39 9.33 -12.11 -2.30
CA SER A 39 9.16 -13.44 -1.70
C SER A 39 7.92 -13.47 -0.82
N ILE A 40 7.37 -14.67 -0.63
CA ILE A 40 6.33 -14.93 0.37
C ILE A 40 6.99 -15.81 1.43
N GLY A 41 7.09 -15.30 2.66
CA GLY A 41 7.49 -16.13 3.79
C GLY A 41 6.29 -16.92 4.29
N ASP A 42 6.35 -18.25 4.25
CA ASP A 42 5.38 -19.07 4.97
C ASP A 42 5.57 -18.86 6.48
N LYS A 43 4.48 -18.59 7.19
CA LYS A 43 4.46 -18.66 8.65
C LYS A 43 4.64 -20.13 9.04
N LYS A 44 5.81 -20.47 9.58
CA LYS A 44 5.96 -21.67 10.42
C LYS A 44 5.19 -21.49 11.72
#